data_AF-A0A929DGQ1-F1
#
_entry.id   AF-A0A929DGQ1-F1
#
_cell.length_a   1.000
_cell.length_b   1.000
_cell.length_c   1.000
_cell.angle_alpha   90.00
_cell.angle_beta   90.00
_cell.angle_gamma   90.00
#
_symmetry.space_group_name_H-M   'P 1'
#
loop_
_entity.id
_entity.type
_entity.pdbx_description
1 polymer ?
#
loop_
_entity_poly.entity_id
_entity_poly.type
_entity_poly.pdbx_seq_one_letter_code
_entity_poly.pdbx_strand_id
1 'polypeptide(L)' 'MVTRKLMILCALAASLLFASAALASGTPSIDWWVIGGGGGSVTVGSTSLDGTIGQWVVGSDKSGPIQLGPGFWGGG' A
#
# COMPACT_ATOMS: atom_id res chain seq x y z
N MET A 1 -25.73 45.87 9.52
CA MET A 1 -26.78 44.84 9.34
C MET A 1 -26.32 43.87 8.27
N VAL A 2 -25.90 42.66 8.63
CA VAL A 2 -25.40 41.66 7.66
C VAL A 2 -26.62 41.13 6.90
N THR A 3 -26.60 41.20 5.57
CA THR A 3 -27.72 40.72 4.74
C THR A 3 -27.75 39.19 4.71
N ARG A 4 -28.96 38.60 4.64
CA ARG A 4 -29.17 37.15 4.63
C ARG A 4 -28.38 36.43 3.51
N LYS A 5 -28.20 37.10 2.37
CA LYS A 5 -27.38 36.63 1.24
C LYS A 5 -25.89 36.54 1.60
N LEU A 6 -25.37 37.51 2.35
CA LEU A 6 -23.98 37.53 2.79
C LEU A 6 -23.71 36.38 3.78
N MET A 7 -24.65 36.07 4.67
CA MET A 7 -24.53 34.91 5.58
C MET A 7 -24.49 33.58 4.82
N ILE A 8 -25.34 33.41 3.82
CA ILE A 8 -25.35 32.19 2.97
C ILE A 8 -24.04 32.06 2.21
N LEU A 9 -23.54 33.16 1.64
CA LEU A 9 -22.28 33.15 0.90
C LEU A 9 -21.09 32.78 1.80
N CYS A 10 -21.03 33.34 3.01
CA CYS A 10 -20.01 32.99 3.99
C CYS A 10 -20.08 31.52 4.43
N ALA A 11 -21.29 30.99 4.66
CA ALA A 11 -21.48 29.59 5.02
C ALA A 11 -21.03 28.64 3.88
N LEU A 12 -21.33 29.00 2.63
CA LEU A 12 -20.90 28.24 1.46
C LEU A 12 -19.37 28.29 1.29
N ALA A 13 -18.78 29.47 1.43
CA ALA A 13 -17.33 29.62 1.34
C ALA A 13 -16.61 28.80 2.43
N ALA A 14 -17.14 28.82 3.67
CA ALA A 14 -16.61 28.03 4.77
C ALA A 14 -16.72 26.52 4.49
N SER A 15 -17.86 26.03 3.98
CA SER A 15 -18.02 24.61 3.67
C SER A 15 -17.08 24.14 2.56
N LEU A 16 -16.86 24.96 1.51
CA LEU A 16 -15.89 24.65 0.47
C LEU A 16 -14.45 24.61 1.01
N LEU A 17 -14.09 25.53 1.90
CA LEU A 17 -12.78 25.55 2.55
C LEU A 17 -12.55 24.26 3.36
N PHE A 18 -13.52 23.86 4.20
CA PHE A 18 -13.40 22.62 4.97
C PHE A 18 -13.33 21.36 4.11
N ALA A 19 -14.13 21.28 3.04
CA ALA A 19 -14.08 20.16 2.11
C ALA A 19 -12.70 20.05 1.44
N SER A 20 -12.11 21.17 1.02
CA SER A 20 -10.80 21.19 0.37
C SER A 20 -9.67 20.74 1.30
N ALA A 21 -9.72 21.12 2.58
CA ALA A 21 -8.73 20.70 3.58
C ALA A 21 -8.77 19.19 3.84
N ALA A 22 -9.98 18.59 3.87
CA ALA A 22 -10.13 17.15 4.02
C ALA A 22 -9.60 16.38 2.80
N LEU A 23 -9.87 16.86 1.58
CA LEU A 23 -9.36 16.28 0.34
C LEU A 23 -7.83 16.38 0.19
N ALA A 24 -7.23 17.44 0.73
CA ALA A 24 -5.78 17.62 0.73
C ALA A 24 -5.06 16.71 1.75
N SER A 25 -5.78 16.14 2.72
CA SER A 25 -5.24 15.18 3.69
C SER A 25 -5.17 13.77 3.09
N GLY A 26 -4.41 13.63 2.00
CA GLY A 26 -4.10 12.31 1.44
C GLY A 26 -3.14 11.52 2.33
N THR A 27 -3.31 10.21 2.40
CA THR A 27 -2.28 9.32 2.97
C THR A 27 -1.14 9.21 1.97
N PRO A 28 0.13 9.46 2.36
CA PRO A 28 1.26 9.21 1.49
C PRO A 28 1.27 7.73 1.09
N SER A 29 1.14 7.44 -0.20
CA SER A 29 1.44 6.10 -0.73
C SER A 29 2.89 6.11 -1.20
N ILE A 30 3.64 5.11 -0.75
CA ILE A 30 4.93 4.78 -1.35
C ILE A 30 4.63 3.61 -2.28
N ASP A 31 4.72 3.85 -3.57
CA ASP A 31 4.69 2.78 -4.56
C ASP A 31 6.07 2.13 -4.57
N TRP A 32 6.16 0.88 -4.12
CA TRP A 32 7.40 0.11 -4.13
C TRP A 32 7.15 -1.23 -4.81
N TRP A 33 8.18 -1.71 -5.51
CA TRP A 33 8.17 -2.99 -6.17
C TRP A 33 9.23 -3.87 -5.53
N VAL A 34 8.86 -5.10 -5.22
CA VAL A 34 9.81 -6.15 -4.87
C VAL A 34 9.96 -7.13 -6.01
N ILE A 35 11.21 -7.57 -6.20
CA ILE A 35 11.47 -8.84 -6.87
C ILE A 35 11.17 -9.92 -5.85
N GLY A 36 9.93 -10.45 -5.89
CA GLY A 36 9.42 -11.46 -4.95
C GLY A 36 9.80 -12.90 -5.29
N GLY A 37 10.81 -13.11 -6.13
CA GLY A 37 11.15 -14.43 -6.65
C GLY A 37 12.59 -14.51 -7.14
N GLY A 38 13.17 -15.70 -6.99
CA GLY A 38 14.54 -16.01 -7.41
C GLY A 38 15.33 -16.82 -6.38
N GLY A 39 14.69 -17.23 -5.29
CA GLY A 39 15.20 -18.30 -4.47
C GLY A 39 14.89 -19.68 -5.03
N GLY A 40 15.82 -20.62 -4.92
CA GLY A 40 15.67 -21.99 -5.36
C GLY A 40 16.65 -22.90 -4.63
N SER A 41 16.28 -24.17 -4.50
CA SER A 41 17.14 -25.20 -3.93
C SER A 41 18.05 -25.78 -5.01
N VAL A 42 19.35 -25.74 -4.80
CA VAL A 42 20.33 -26.44 -5.62
C VAL A 42 21.01 -27.49 -4.76
N THR A 43 20.91 -28.75 -5.19
CA THR A 43 21.56 -29.88 -4.50
C THR A 43 22.72 -30.40 -5.33
N VAL A 44 23.89 -30.53 -4.71
CA VAL A 44 25.07 -31.18 -5.28
C VAL A 44 25.59 -32.21 -4.29
N GLY A 45 25.49 -33.50 -4.64
CA GLY A 45 25.85 -34.60 -3.74
C GLY A 45 24.92 -34.67 -2.53
N SER A 46 25.48 -34.69 -1.31
CA SER A 46 24.73 -34.63 -0.05
C SER A 46 24.48 -33.22 0.46
N THR A 47 24.90 -32.19 -0.28
CA THR A 47 24.78 -30.80 0.12
C THR A 47 23.64 -30.13 -0.63
N SER A 48 22.69 -29.57 0.11
CA SER A 48 21.65 -28.70 -0.42
C SER A 48 21.95 -27.25 -0.07
N LEU A 49 21.83 -26.36 -1.05
CA LEU A 49 21.89 -24.92 -0.86
C LEU A 49 20.56 -24.30 -1.29
N ASP A 50 19.86 -23.71 -0.33
CA ASP A 50 18.63 -22.98 -0.57
C ASP A 50 18.96 -21.49 -0.71
N GLY A 51 18.96 -20.99 -1.94
CA GLY A 51 19.13 -19.57 -2.23
C GLY A 51 17.82 -18.82 -2.03
N THR A 52 17.88 -17.56 -1.59
CA THR A 52 16.77 -16.61 -1.66
C THR A 52 17.24 -15.35 -2.41
N ILE A 53 16.52 -14.94 -3.45
CA ILE A 53 16.73 -13.63 -4.11
C ILE A 53 15.49 -12.78 -3.84
N GLY A 54 15.71 -11.57 -3.32
CA GLY A 54 14.66 -10.62 -2.95
C GLY A 54 14.59 -10.41 -1.44
N GLN A 55 14.41 -9.16 -1.00
CA GLN A 55 14.13 -8.87 0.40
C GLN A 55 12.81 -9.50 0.82
N TRP A 56 12.74 -9.97 2.07
CA TRP A 56 11.54 -10.52 2.68
C TRP A 56 10.40 -9.49 2.62
N VAL A 57 9.33 -9.80 1.89
CA VAL A 57 8.04 -9.18 2.18
C VAL A 57 7.47 -9.90 3.38
N VAL A 58 7.49 -9.25 4.54
CA VAL A 58 6.78 -9.74 5.72
C VAL A 58 5.30 -9.47 5.52
N GLY A 59 4.50 -10.54 5.36
CA GLY A 59 3.05 -10.45 5.23
C GLY A 59 2.49 -11.27 4.08
N SER A 60 1.17 -11.28 3.94
CA SER A 60 0.48 -11.86 2.79
C SER A 60 0.20 -10.75 1.77
N ASP A 61 0.64 -10.93 0.53
CA ASP A 61 0.22 -10.04 -0.55
C ASP A 61 -1.15 -10.50 -1.06
N LYS A 62 -2.10 -9.55 -1.17
CA LYS A 62 -3.45 -9.83 -1.68
C LYS A 62 -3.80 -8.86 -2.79
N SER A 63 -4.18 -9.41 -3.94
CA SER A 63 -4.80 -8.66 -5.02
C SER A 63 -6.10 -9.35 -5.42
N GLY A 64 -7.23 -8.74 -5.06
CA GLY A 64 -8.55 -9.35 -5.25
C GLY A 64 -8.67 -10.70 -4.52
N PRO A 65 -9.11 -11.78 -5.19
CA PRO A 65 -9.23 -13.10 -4.59
C PRO A 65 -7.89 -13.86 -4.49
N ILE A 66 -6.80 -13.33 -5.05
CA ILE A 66 -5.51 -14.01 -5.08
C ILE A 66 -4.69 -13.57 -3.87
N GLN A 67 -4.28 -14.54 -3.06
CA GLN A 67 -3.33 -14.35 -1.97
C GLN A 67 -2.01 -15.02 -2.34
N LEU A 68 -0.94 -14.24 -2.39
CA LEU A 68 0.42 -14.74 -2.57
C LEU A 68 1.10 -14.81 -1.20
N GLY A 69 1.73 -15.95 -0.92
CA GLY A 69 2.65 -16.11 0.21
C GLY A 69 4.08 -15.94 -0.29
N PRO A 70 4.67 -14.74 -0.24
CA PRO A 70 6.05 -14.55 -0.69
C PRO A 70 7.05 -15.26 0.24
N GLY A 71 8.05 -15.91 -0.36
CA GLY A 71 9.18 -16.52 0.34
C GLY A 71 8.95 -17.95 0.87
N PHE A 72 9.91 -18.43 1.67
CA PHE A 72 9.95 -19.79 2.25
C PHE A 72 8.74 -20.15 3.13
N TRP A 73 8.00 -19.16 3.65
CA TRP A 73 6.93 -19.35 4.65
C TRP A 73 5.51 -19.22 4.07
N GLY A 74 5.36 -19.06 2.75
CA GLY A 74 4.08 -18.83 2.06
C GLY A 74 3.10 -20.02 2.05
N GLY A 75 3.53 -21.19 2.51
CA GLY A 75 2.71 -22.40 2.62
C GLY A 75 2.91 -23.34 1.45
N GLY A 76 3.80 -24.32 1.64
CA GLY A 76 4.10 -25.42 0.71
C GLY A 76 5.56 -25.80 0.76
#